data_AF-A0A429PAZ1-F1
#
_entry.id   AF-A0A429PAZ1-F1
#
_cell.length_a   1.000
_cell.length_b   1.000
_cell.length_c   1.000
_cell.angle_alpha   90.00
_cell.angle_beta   90.00
_cell.angle_gamma   90.00
#
_symmetry.space_group_name_H-M   'P 1'
#
loop_
_entity.id
_entity.type
_entity.pdbx_description
1 polymer ?
#
loop_
_entity_poly.entity_id
_entity_poly.type
_entity_poly.pdbx_seq_one_letter_code
_entity_poly.pdbx_strand_id
1 'polypeptide(L)'
;HPAPAGDGTLFGPPDVRRPLAVQAVRDAEGPVLVVTSDPTVWSDTKDARGKLGPVLVYDPGHLCDTPGRLHWSPAEGCGDPETAQARAAALLAPVRPHSRLDAATADTAETLLRCWLHAAAVDGRPFRQVHRWAQGSDAHEPVRILRSHPRAVSGLAGLLESALTAHPESRRLAQELTARAFSAFSTVHIREACTPNRTDSLALASFLSEGGTLYVVGESIEDPRTHPGAMPLLTALAASVVEHGRRMAARSSDGRLDPPLTLVLDDVAAVAPFPALPALLAEGRTRGLPTLALMRSREQARTRWPNDAPVPRG
;
A
#
# COMPACT_ATOMS: atom_id res chain seq x y z
N HIS A 1 17.30 -22.88 16.29
CA HIS A 1 17.90 -21.54 16.15
C HIS A 1 16.91 -20.51 16.68
N PRO A 2 17.26 -19.65 17.65
CA PRO A 2 16.43 -18.47 17.93
C PRO A 2 16.31 -17.65 16.64
N ALA A 3 15.11 -17.19 16.32
CA ALA A 3 14.91 -16.31 15.17
C ALA A 3 15.69 -15.00 15.41
N PRO A 4 16.32 -14.41 14.37
CA PRO A 4 16.98 -13.12 14.51
C PRO A 4 15.97 -12.08 15.02
N ALA A 5 16.48 -11.08 15.73
CA ALA A 5 15.71 -9.92 16.16
C ALA A 5 15.14 -9.23 14.89
N GLY A 6 13.83 -9.23 14.70
CA GLY A 6 13.20 -8.55 13.53
C GLY A 6 12.21 -9.35 12.67
N ASP A 7 11.50 -10.35 13.21
CA ASP A 7 10.43 -11.08 12.49
C ASP A 7 9.21 -11.28 13.40
N GLY A 8 8.02 -11.63 12.91
CA GLY A 8 6.82 -11.81 13.75
C GLY A 8 6.19 -10.53 14.32
N THR A 9 5.28 -10.69 15.29
CA THR A 9 4.45 -9.59 15.82
C THR A 9 4.76 -9.26 17.29
N LEU A 10 4.83 -7.96 17.59
CA LEU A 10 4.96 -7.43 18.95
C LEU A 10 3.95 -6.30 19.20
N PHE A 11 3.42 -6.25 20.42
CA PHE A 11 2.49 -5.21 20.85
C PHE A 11 3.12 -4.33 21.92
N GLY A 12 2.94 -3.02 21.82
CA GLY A 12 3.41 -2.10 22.84
C GLY A 12 3.20 -0.62 22.52
N PRO A 13 3.38 0.24 23.53
CA PRO A 13 3.39 1.69 23.35
C PRO A 13 4.59 2.15 22.51
N PRO A 14 4.60 3.40 22.01
CA PRO A 14 5.65 3.92 21.14
C PRO A 14 7.08 3.78 21.70
N ASP A 15 7.27 3.96 23.00
CA ASP A 15 8.56 3.83 23.70
C ASP A 15 9.12 2.40 23.69
N VAL A 16 8.26 1.39 23.52
CA VAL A 16 8.66 -0.01 23.32
C VAL A 16 8.90 -0.31 21.84
N ARG A 17 8.01 0.16 20.95
CA ARG A 17 8.08 -0.16 19.52
C ARG A 17 9.23 0.54 18.81
N ARG A 18 9.43 1.83 19.07
CA ARG A 18 10.39 2.66 18.34
C ARG A 18 11.83 2.13 18.44
N PRO A 19 12.39 1.79 19.61
CA PRO A 19 13.74 1.21 19.69
C PRO A 19 13.88 -0.08 18.90
N LEU A 20 12.84 -0.93 18.90
CA LEU A 20 12.83 -2.18 18.13
C LEU A 20 12.82 -1.91 16.62
N ALA A 21 12.03 -0.94 16.15
CA ALA A 21 12.01 -0.54 14.75
C ALA A 21 13.37 -0.01 14.30
N VAL A 22 13.95 0.93 15.05
CA VAL A 22 15.29 1.50 14.75
C VAL A 22 16.36 0.42 14.72
N GLN A 23 16.35 -0.50 15.70
CA GLN A 23 17.32 -1.59 15.75
C GLN A 23 17.15 -2.53 14.55
N ALA A 24 15.92 -2.94 14.22
CA ALA A 24 15.66 -3.82 13.08
C ALA A 24 16.07 -3.19 11.73
N VAL A 25 15.90 -1.88 11.56
CA VAL A 25 16.37 -1.16 10.35
C VAL A 25 17.89 -1.15 10.26
N ARG A 26 18.59 -0.98 11.39
CA ARG A 26 20.05 -0.97 11.45
C ARG A 26 20.66 -2.35 11.22
N ASP A 27 20.01 -3.39 11.74
CA ASP A 27 20.47 -4.78 11.64
C ASP A 27 20.16 -5.43 10.27
N ALA A 28 19.33 -4.79 9.44
CA ALA A 28 18.97 -5.34 8.14
C ALA A 28 20.16 -5.33 7.16
N GLU A 29 20.53 -6.51 6.67
CA GLU A 29 21.66 -6.68 5.73
C GLU A 29 21.31 -6.25 4.29
N GLY A 30 20.05 -6.40 3.90
CA GLY A 30 19.54 -6.17 2.54
C GLY A 30 18.67 -4.92 2.40
N PRO A 31 17.83 -4.86 1.35
CA PRO A 31 16.85 -3.79 1.20
C PRO A 31 15.81 -3.81 2.32
N VAL A 32 15.22 -2.64 2.61
CA VAL A 32 14.28 -2.47 3.73
C VAL A 32 13.03 -1.70 3.29
N LEU A 33 11.85 -2.19 3.67
CA LEU A 33 10.62 -1.41 3.69
C LEU A 33 10.31 -1.05 5.14
N VAL A 34 10.24 0.25 5.43
CA VAL A 34 9.82 0.77 6.73
C VAL A 34 8.45 1.41 6.58
N VAL A 35 7.48 0.97 7.36
CA VAL A 35 6.22 1.70 7.59
C VAL A 35 6.31 2.26 9.01
N THR A 36 6.01 3.54 9.21
CA THR A 36 6.03 4.13 10.57
C THR A 36 5.16 5.37 10.69
N SER A 37 4.66 5.60 11.90
CA SER A 37 4.05 6.88 12.29
C SER A 37 5.02 7.85 12.95
N ASP A 38 6.26 7.42 13.20
CA ASP A 38 7.28 8.19 13.90
C ASP A 38 8.37 8.64 12.91
N PRO A 39 8.37 9.91 12.47
CA PRO A 39 9.37 10.42 11.53
C PRO A 39 10.80 10.37 12.11
N THR A 40 10.96 10.21 13.42
CA THR A 40 12.29 10.05 14.01
C THR A 40 12.94 8.70 13.70
N VAL A 41 12.16 7.67 13.36
CA VAL A 41 12.70 6.40 12.85
C VAL A 41 13.48 6.65 11.56
N TRP A 42 12.93 7.48 10.66
CA TRP A 42 13.62 7.89 9.43
C TRP A 42 14.88 8.72 9.74
N SER A 43 14.77 9.78 10.56
CA SER A 43 15.91 10.67 10.83
C SER A 43 17.09 9.93 11.47
N ASP A 44 16.82 8.96 12.34
CA ASP A 44 17.84 8.24 13.11
C ASP A 44 18.53 7.11 12.35
N THR A 45 17.99 6.73 11.19
CA THR A 45 18.46 5.56 10.42
C THR A 45 18.80 5.87 8.96
N LYS A 46 18.30 6.96 8.38
CA LYS A 46 18.55 7.34 6.97
C LYS A 46 20.04 7.42 6.62
N ASP A 47 20.88 8.00 7.48
CA ASP A 47 22.30 8.21 7.16
C ASP A 47 23.09 6.91 7.21
N ALA A 48 22.70 5.98 8.09
CA ALA A 48 23.28 4.65 8.13
C ALA A 48 22.86 3.82 6.90
N ARG A 49 21.56 3.86 6.56
CA ARG A 49 21.01 3.18 5.37
C ARG A 49 21.56 3.74 4.05
N GLY A 50 21.80 5.05 3.98
CA GLY A 50 22.39 5.71 2.80
C GLY A 50 23.81 5.26 2.46
N LYS A 51 24.51 4.59 3.39
CA LYS A 51 25.81 3.96 3.13
C LYS A 51 25.68 2.59 2.43
N LEU A 52 24.49 1.99 2.45
CA LEU A 52 24.22 0.65 1.92
C LEU A 52 23.49 0.71 0.57
N GLY A 53 22.64 1.72 0.36
CA GLY A 53 21.87 1.87 -0.87
C GLY A 53 21.02 3.15 -0.88
N PRO A 54 20.23 3.37 -1.94
CA PRO A 54 19.37 4.55 -2.03
C PRO A 54 18.34 4.60 -0.89
N VAL A 55 18.12 5.79 -0.33
CA VAL A 55 17.11 6.03 0.71
C VAL A 55 15.97 6.85 0.14
N LEU A 56 14.81 6.23 0.04
CA LEU A 56 13.58 6.81 -0.48
C LEU A 56 12.61 7.10 0.66
N VAL A 57 11.86 8.18 0.57
CA VAL A 57 10.83 8.54 1.56
C VAL A 57 9.54 8.86 0.82
N TYR A 58 8.52 8.03 1.00
CA TYR A 58 7.15 8.33 0.63
C TYR A 58 6.41 8.87 1.86
N ASP A 59 6.25 10.18 1.89
CA ASP A 59 5.63 10.91 3.00
C ASP A 59 4.68 11.96 2.43
N PRO A 60 3.50 11.52 1.96
CA PRO A 60 2.48 12.40 1.41
C PRO A 60 1.86 13.33 2.46
N GLY A 61 2.17 13.20 3.75
CA GLY A 61 1.70 14.07 4.82
C GLY A 61 2.72 15.15 5.26
N HIS A 62 3.92 15.13 4.69
CA HIS A 62 5.02 16.04 5.03
C HIS A 62 5.46 15.98 6.51
N LEU A 63 5.50 14.79 7.10
CA LEU A 63 5.89 14.54 8.48
C LEU A 63 7.42 14.54 8.73
N CYS A 64 8.22 14.17 7.73
CA CYS A 64 9.69 14.18 7.80
C CYS A 64 10.26 15.54 7.41
N ASP A 65 11.36 15.98 8.03
CA ASP A 65 12.06 17.19 7.62
C ASP A 65 12.99 16.94 6.42
N THR A 66 12.42 16.84 5.22
CA THR A 66 13.16 16.63 3.97
C THR A 66 12.47 17.25 2.76
N PRO A 67 13.22 17.86 1.82
CA PRO A 67 12.70 18.25 0.52
C PRO A 67 12.65 17.08 -0.48
N GLY A 68 13.40 15.99 -0.23
CA GLY A 68 13.52 14.83 -1.12
C GLY A 68 12.45 13.79 -0.81
N ARG A 69 11.25 13.97 -1.37
CA ARG A 69 10.13 13.03 -1.25
C ARG A 69 9.90 12.29 -2.54
N LEU A 70 9.73 10.98 -2.43
CA LEU A 70 9.30 10.14 -3.54
C LEU A 70 7.85 10.45 -3.87
N HIS A 71 7.57 10.59 -5.16
CA HIS A 71 6.20 10.57 -5.68
C HIS A 71 5.93 9.21 -6.33
N TRP A 72 4.71 8.71 -6.24
CA TRP A 72 4.35 7.40 -6.76
C TRP A 72 2.90 7.40 -7.25
N SER A 73 2.67 6.95 -8.47
CA SER A 73 1.32 6.86 -9.03
C SER A 73 0.68 5.52 -8.66
N PRO A 74 -0.47 5.49 -7.96
CA PRO A 74 -1.16 4.23 -7.69
C PRO A 74 -1.64 3.48 -8.93
N ALA A 75 -1.74 4.14 -10.10
CA ALA A 75 -2.05 3.48 -11.37
C ALA A 75 -0.83 2.79 -12.00
N GLU A 76 0.39 3.00 -11.48
CA GLU A 76 1.60 2.37 -11.99
C GLU A 76 1.49 0.83 -11.90
N GLY A 77 1.83 0.15 -12.99
CA GLY A 77 1.70 -1.30 -13.14
C GLY A 77 0.28 -1.83 -13.33
N CYS A 78 -0.77 -1.02 -13.17
CA CYS A 78 -2.17 -1.47 -13.29
C CYS A 78 -2.63 -1.77 -14.72
N GLY A 79 -1.73 -1.68 -15.71
CA GLY A 79 -1.97 -2.26 -17.03
C GLY A 79 -2.07 -3.79 -16.97
N ASP A 80 -1.50 -4.40 -15.93
CA ASP A 80 -1.75 -5.79 -15.56
C ASP A 80 -3.02 -5.89 -14.69
N PRO A 81 -3.99 -6.77 -15.02
CA PRO A 81 -5.27 -6.84 -14.32
C PRO A 81 -5.16 -7.33 -12.87
N GLU A 82 -4.23 -8.25 -12.59
CA GLU A 82 -4.01 -8.75 -11.24
C GLU A 82 -3.43 -7.65 -10.34
N THR A 83 -2.50 -6.86 -10.88
CA THR A 83 -1.94 -5.68 -10.22
C THR A 83 -3.02 -4.64 -9.97
N ALA A 84 -3.90 -4.36 -10.95
CA ALA A 84 -5.02 -3.43 -10.77
C ALA A 84 -5.99 -3.89 -9.67
N GLN A 85 -6.28 -5.18 -9.59
CA GLN A 85 -7.13 -5.76 -8.55
C GLN A 85 -6.47 -5.66 -7.17
N ALA A 86 -5.23 -6.11 -7.02
CA ALA A 86 -4.49 -6.03 -5.76
C ALA A 86 -4.33 -4.57 -5.30
N ARG A 87 -4.09 -3.65 -6.23
CA ARG A 87 -4.02 -2.20 -5.97
C ARG A 87 -5.34 -1.66 -5.45
N ALA A 88 -6.46 -1.99 -6.09
CA ALA A 88 -7.78 -1.54 -5.67
C ALA A 88 -8.13 -2.06 -4.27
N ALA A 89 -7.87 -3.34 -4.00
CA ALA A 89 -8.07 -3.94 -2.68
C ALA A 89 -7.24 -3.22 -1.61
N ALA A 90 -5.97 -2.91 -1.88
CA ALA A 90 -5.09 -2.22 -0.93
C ALA A 90 -5.49 -0.75 -0.70
N LEU A 91 -5.91 -0.02 -1.74
CA LEU A 91 -6.40 1.36 -1.62
C LEU A 91 -7.70 1.43 -0.79
N LEU A 92 -8.59 0.45 -0.93
CA LEU A 92 -9.86 0.42 -0.19
C LEU A 92 -9.73 -0.19 1.21
N ALA A 93 -8.69 -0.99 1.49
CA ALA A 93 -8.54 -1.71 2.74
C ALA A 93 -8.73 -0.84 4.01
N PRO A 94 -8.19 0.39 4.10
CA PRO A 94 -8.40 1.26 5.27
C PRO A 94 -9.85 1.60 5.57
N VAL A 95 -10.67 1.79 4.54
CA VAL A 95 -12.06 2.27 4.65
C VAL A 95 -13.08 1.14 4.51
N ARG A 96 -12.62 -0.07 4.15
CA ARG A 96 -13.47 -1.20 3.84
C ARG A 96 -14.31 -1.61 5.07
N PRO A 97 -15.64 -1.75 4.94
CA PRO A 97 -16.46 -2.21 6.04
C PRO A 97 -16.18 -3.68 6.37
N HIS A 98 -16.24 -4.04 7.65
CA HIS A 98 -16.06 -5.43 8.12
C HIS A 98 -17.38 -6.21 8.20
N SER A 99 -18.52 -5.52 8.11
CA SER A 99 -19.84 -6.16 8.12
C SER A 99 -20.05 -6.97 6.85
N ARG A 100 -20.52 -8.22 6.99
CA ARG A 100 -20.89 -9.07 5.86
C ARG A 100 -22.05 -8.47 5.04
N LEU A 101 -22.92 -7.69 5.68
CA LEU A 101 -24.04 -7.02 5.01
C LEU A 101 -23.55 -5.98 3.98
N ASP A 102 -22.37 -5.40 4.21
CA ASP A 102 -21.77 -4.38 3.34
C ASP A 102 -20.75 -4.96 2.34
N ALA A 103 -20.57 -6.28 2.32
CA ALA A 103 -19.56 -6.94 1.48
C ALA A 103 -19.80 -6.67 -0.02
N ALA A 104 -21.05 -6.77 -0.48
CA ALA A 104 -21.41 -6.52 -1.88
C ALA A 104 -21.10 -5.07 -2.30
N THR A 105 -21.29 -4.11 -1.40
CA THR A 105 -20.93 -2.69 -1.63
C THR A 105 -19.42 -2.54 -1.77
N ALA A 106 -18.64 -3.18 -0.90
CA ALA A 106 -17.19 -3.15 -0.97
C ALA A 106 -16.65 -3.81 -2.24
N ASP A 107 -17.23 -4.93 -2.66
CA ASP A 107 -16.86 -5.63 -3.90
C ASP A 107 -17.20 -4.81 -5.16
N THR A 108 -18.30 -4.07 -5.12
CA THR A 108 -18.66 -3.12 -6.19
C THR A 108 -17.65 -1.98 -6.25
N ALA A 109 -17.27 -1.39 -5.10
CA ALA A 109 -16.28 -0.32 -5.04
C ALA A 109 -14.91 -0.79 -5.55
N GLU A 110 -14.47 -2.00 -5.16
CA GLU A 110 -13.23 -2.60 -5.66
C GLU A 110 -13.30 -2.84 -7.17
N THR A 111 -14.44 -3.30 -7.68
CA THR A 111 -14.66 -3.49 -9.12
C THR A 111 -14.58 -2.18 -9.89
N LEU A 112 -15.22 -1.12 -9.40
CA LEU A 112 -15.11 0.21 -10.01
C LEU A 112 -13.65 0.68 -10.01
N LEU A 113 -12.99 0.61 -8.86
CA LEU A 113 -11.63 1.13 -8.71
C LEU A 113 -10.60 0.36 -9.56
N ARG A 114 -10.65 -0.98 -9.61
CA ARG A 114 -9.73 -1.75 -10.45
C ARG A 114 -9.90 -1.42 -11.94
N CYS A 115 -11.14 -1.24 -12.40
CA CYS A 115 -11.42 -0.89 -13.79
C CYS A 115 -10.90 0.52 -14.12
N TRP A 116 -11.08 1.48 -13.22
CA TRP A 116 -10.54 2.84 -13.36
C TRP A 116 -9.00 2.86 -13.37
N LEU A 117 -8.37 2.13 -12.46
CA LEU A 117 -6.91 1.99 -12.41
C LEU A 117 -6.36 1.40 -13.72
N HIS A 118 -6.98 0.33 -14.21
CA HIS A 118 -6.58 -0.30 -15.46
C HIS A 118 -6.78 0.62 -16.66
N ALA A 119 -7.94 1.27 -16.77
CA ALA A 119 -8.22 2.24 -17.83
C ALA A 119 -7.19 3.38 -17.83
N ALA A 120 -6.85 3.92 -16.65
CA ALA A 120 -5.85 4.96 -16.53
C ALA A 120 -4.46 4.47 -16.96
N ALA A 121 -4.06 3.27 -16.54
CA ALA A 121 -2.75 2.71 -16.86
C ALA A 121 -2.58 2.40 -18.35
N VAL A 122 -3.58 1.81 -19.01
CA VAL A 122 -3.46 1.44 -20.43
C VAL A 122 -3.47 2.65 -21.36
N ASP A 123 -4.23 3.69 -21.04
CA ASP A 123 -4.36 4.94 -21.81
C ASP A 123 -3.35 6.03 -21.40
N GLY A 124 -2.50 5.75 -20.40
CA GLY A 124 -1.48 6.69 -19.93
C GLY A 124 -2.05 7.92 -19.19
N ARG A 125 -3.21 7.78 -18.54
CA ARG A 125 -3.83 8.86 -17.77
C ARG A 125 -3.14 9.03 -16.42
N PRO A 126 -3.00 10.28 -15.94
CA PRO A 126 -2.48 10.55 -14.60
C PRO A 126 -3.47 10.09 -13.52
N PHE A 127 -2.98 9.75 -12.33
CA PHE A 127 -3.82 9.21 -11.25
C PHE A 127 -4.97 10.14 -10.83
N ARG A 128 -4.81 11.45 -10.95
CA ARG A 128 -5.89 12.44 -10.72
C ARG A 128 -7.16 12.15 -11.55
N GLN A 129 -7.03 11.48 -12.68
CA GLN A 129 -8.16 11.08 -13.53
C GLN A 129 -9.00 9.99 -12.86
N VAL A 130 -8.37 9.02 -12.17
CA VAL A 130 -9.06 7.99 -11.38
C VAL A 130 -9.86 8.64 -10.26
N HIS A 131 -9.26 9.61 -9.57
CA HIS A 131 -9.98 10.39 -8.56
C HIS A 131 -11.20 11.13 -9.16
N ARG A 132 -11.07 11.74 -10.35
CA ARG A 132 -12.19 12.39 -11.04
C ARG A 132 -13.34 11.42 -11.35
N TRP A 133 -13.03 10.24 -11.87
CA TRP A 133 -14.03 9.20 -12.13
C TRP A 133 -14.69 8.69 -10.86
N ALA A 134 -13.93 8.54 -9.76
CA ALA A 134 -14.45 8.15 -8.46
C ALA A 134 -15.46 9.14 -7.88
N GLN A 135 -15.33 10.44 -8.20
CA GLN A 135 -16.29 11.49 -7.84
C GLN A 135 -17.53 11.53 -8.78
N GLY A 136 -17.67 10.58 -9.70
CA GLY A 136 -18.80 10.49 -10.63
C GLY A 136 -18.70 11.41 -11.85
N SER A 137 -17.62 12.17 -12.01
CA SER A 137 -17.36 12.98 -13.20
C SER A 137 -16.86 12.12 -14.35
N ASP A 138 -17.40 12.30 -15.55
CA ASP A 138 -16.97 11.57 -16.77
C ASP A 138 -16.98 10.04 -16.63
N ALA A 139 -17.94 9.47 -15.89
CA ALA A 139 -17.98 8.04 -15.55
C ALA A 139 -17.96 7.07 -16.75
N HIS A 140 -18.32 7.53 -17.95
CA HIS A 140 -18.32 6.74 -19.19
C HIS A 140 -17.00 6.83 -19.99
N GLU A 141 -16.14 7.82 -19.71
CA GLU A 141 -14.81 7.90 -20.30
C GLU A 141 -13.97 6.62 -20.09
N PRO A 142 -13.86 6.04 -18.88
CA PRO A 142 -13.08 4.82 -18.67
C PRO A 142 -13.70 3.63 -19.39
N VAL A 143 -15.03 3.56 -19.51
CA VAL A 143 -15.71 2.53 -20.30
C VAL A 143 -15.26 2.60 -21.78
N ARG A 144 -15.27 3.80 -22.37
CA ARG A 144 -14.84 4.01 -23.76
C ARG A 144 -13.37 3.61 -23.96
N ILE A 145 -12.49 3.96 -23.02
CA ILE A 145 -11.09 3.55 -23.03
C ILE A 145 -10.99 2.03 -23.05
N LEU A 146 -11.66 1.35 -22.11
CA LEU A 146 -11.61 -0.10 -21.99
C LEU A 146 -12.20 -0.86 -23.20
N ARG A 147 -13.14 -0.26 -23.93
CA ARG A 147 -13.71 -0.86 -25.16
C ARG A 147 -12.81 -0.75 -26.38
N SER A 148 -11.99 0.31 -26.46
CA SER A 148 -11.30 0.68 -27.69
C SER A 148 -9.78 0.53 -27.63
N HIS A 149 -9.19 0.53 -26.43
CA HIS A 149 -7.75 0.51 -26.28
C HIS A 149 -7.19 -0.92 -26.49
N PRO A 150 -6.21 -1.14 -27.39
CA PRO A 150 -5.72 -2.49 -27.73
C PRO A 150 -5.13 -3.29 -26.55
N ARG A 151 -4.61 -2.58 -25.54
CA ARG A 151 -4.04 -3.18 -24.31
C ARG A 151 -5.07 -3.41 -23.20
N ALA A 152 -6.32 -2.99 -23.39
CA ALA A 152 -7.36 -3.20 -22.39
C ALA A 152 -7.72 -4.68 -22.30
N VAL A 153 -7.86 -5.20 -21.07
CA VAL A 153 -8.29 -6.57 -20.85
C VAL A 153 -9.75 -6.74 -21.25
N SER A 154 -10.01 -7.75 -22.08
CA SER A 154 -11.36 -8.08 -22.55
C SER A 154 -12.31 -8.30 -21.38
N GLY A 155 -13.55 -7.81 -21.52
CA GLY A 155 -14.59 -7.92 -20.50
C GLY A 155 -14.59 -6.84 -19.41
N LEU A 156 -13.47 -6.14 -19.16
CA LEU A 156 -13.45 -5.08 -18.13
C LEU A 156 -14.38 -3.91 -18.43
N ALA A 157 -14.60 -3.59 -19.71
CA ALA A 157 -15.59 -2.58 -20.10
C ALA A 157 -17.00 -2.96 -19.65
N GLY A 158 -17.45 -4.19 -19.98
CA GLY A 158 -18.77 -4.67 -19.60
C GLY A 158 -18.93 -4.83 -18.08
N LEU A 159 -17.85 -5.24 -17.40
CA LEU A 159 -17.81 -5.31 -15.94
C LEU A 159 -17.96 -3.93 -15.30
N LEU A 160 -17.25 -2.92 -15.82
CA LEU A 160 -17.36 -1.54 -15.35
C LEU A 160 -18.76 -0.97 -15.60
N GLU A 161 -19.32 -1.18 -16.80
CA GLU A 161 -20.69 -0.76 -17.12
C GLU A 161 -21.71 -1.37 -16.18
N SER A 162 -21.63 -2.69 -15.95
CA SER A 162 -22.52 -3.39 -15.02
C SER A 162 -22.46 -2.80 -13.61
N ALA A 163 -21.26 -2.47 -13.11
CA ALA A 163 -21.08 -1.81 -11.82
C ALA A 163 -21.63 -0.37 -11.80
N LEU A 164 -21.47 0.39 -12.89
CA LEU A 164 -21.98 1.76 -13.02
C LEU A 164 -23.51 1.83 -13.20
N THR A 165 -24.14 0.75 -13.67
CA THR A 165 -25.60 0.62 -13.82
C THR A 165 -26.23 -0.29 -12.77
N ALA A 166 -25.49 -0.68 -11.73
CA ALA A 166 -26.03 -1.42 -10.59
C ALA A 166 -27.17 -0.64 -9.89
N HIS A 167 -27.89 -1.30 -8.98
CA HIS A 167 -28.97 -0.68 -8.21
C HIS A 167 -28.53 0.69 -7.65
N PRO A 168 -29.32 1.78 -7.80
CA PRO A 168 -28.86 3.14 -7.53
C PRO A 168 -28.25 3.32 -6.13
N GLU A 169 -28.82 2.67 -5.12
CA GLU A 169 -28.32 2.70 -3.76
C GLU A 169 -26.97 2.00 -3.60
N SER A 170 -26.83 0.79 -4.14
CA SER A 170 -25.57 0.02 -4.08
C SER A 170 -24.44 0.76 -4.79
N ARG A 171 -24.73 1.35 -5.96
CA ARG A 171 -23.78 2.20 -6.69
C ARG A 171 -23.37 3.43 -5.88
N ARG A 172 -24.35 4.14 -5.29
CA ARG A 172 -24.07 5.32 -4.45
C ARG A 172 -23.15 4.96 -3.30
N LEU A 173 -23.44 3.89 -2.57
CA LEU A 173 -22.63 3.44 -1.43
C LEU A 173 -21.21 3.03 -1.87
N ALA A 174 -21.05 2.38 -3.02
CA ALA A 174 -19.75 2.02 -3.57
C ALA A 174 -18.92 3.26 -3.99
N GLN A 175 -19.57 4.27 -4.57
CA GLN A 175 -18.96 5.55 -4.91
C GLN A 175 -18.55 6.30 -3.64
N GLU A 176 -19.41 6.35 -2.61
CA GLU A 176 -19.11 6.97 -1.31
C GLU A 176 -17.90 6.31 -0.64
N LEU A 177 -17.81 4.98 -0.69
CA LEU A 177 -16.67 4.25 -0.17
C LEU A 177 -15.37 4.62 -0.91
N THR A 178 -15.42 4.75 -2.23
CA THR A 178 -14.25 5.13 -3.03
C THR A 178 -13.87 6.60 -2.83
N ALA A 179 -14.85 7.50 -2.78
CA ALA A 179 -14.65 8.92 -2.50
C ALA A 179 -14.02 9.12 -1.11
N ARG A 180 -14.43 8.33 -0.12
CA ARG A 180 -13.84 8.33 1.22
C ARG A 180 -12.38 7.89 1.20
N ALA A 181 -12.02 6.84 0.46
CA ALA A 181 -10.63 6.42 0.30
C ALA A 181 -9.73 7.51 -0.31
N PHE A 182 -10.31 8.47 -1.04
CA PHE A 182 -9.58 9.57 -1.66
C PHE A 182 -9.89 10.94 -1.05
N SER A 183 -10.52 11.01 0.13
CA SER A 183 -10.94 12.30 0.72
C SER A 183 -9.78 13.27 0.94
N ALA A 184 -8.58 12.74 1.20
CA ALA A 184 -7.36 13.51 1.39
C ALA A 184 -6.81 14.15 0.09
N PHE A 185 -7.39 13.86 -1.09
CA PHE A 185 -7.00 14.49 -2.36
C PHE A 185 -7.44 15.95 -2.48
N SER A 186 -8.26 16.43 -1.54
CA SER A 186 -8.49 17.87 -1.37
C SER A 186 -7.18 18.62 -1.05
N THR A 187 -6.23 17.95 -0.39
CA THR A 187 -4.91 18.47 -0.06
C THR A 187 -3.94 18.42 -1.24
N VAL A 188 -3.30 19.56 -1.56
CA VAL A 188 -2.44 19.71 -2.75
C VAL A 188 -1.25 18.75 -2.74
N HIS A 189 -0.51 18.70 -1.64
CA HIS A 189 0.72 17.91 -1.56
C HIS A 189 0.46 16.39 -1.61
N ILE A 190 -0.71 15.91 -1.13
CA ILE A 190 -1.14 14.52 -1.29
C ILE A 190 -1.41 14.18 -2.76
N ARG A 191 -2.02 15.09 -3.53
CA ARG A 191 -2.17 14.88 -4.98
C ARG A 191 -0.83 14.88 -5.69
N GLU A 192 0.07 15.78 -5.31
CA GLU A 192 1.41 15.88 -5.88
C GLU A 192 2.21 14.58 -5.65
N ALA A 193 2.09 13.99 -4.46
CA ALA A 193 2.64 12.67 -4.13
C ALA A 193 2.21 11.54 -5.08
N CYS A 194 1.14 11.73 -5.86
CA CYS A 194 0.67 10.79 -6.88
C CYS A 194 1.17 11.08 -8.30
N THR A 195 2.11 12.01 -8.47
CA THR A 195 2.60 12.52 -9.76
C THR A 195 4.11 12.28 -9.91
N PRO A 196 4.54 11.03 -10.12
CA PRO A 196 5.95 10.70 -10.27
C PRO A 196 6.58 11.37 -11.48
N ASN A 197 7.83 11.81 -11.31
CA ASN A 197 8.72 12.07 -12.41
C ASN A 197 9.47 10.79 -12.81
N ARG A 198 10.26 10.84 -13.89
CA ARG A 198 11.01 9.68 -14.38
C ARG A 198 12.02 9.15 -13.35
N THR A 199 12.64 10.05 -12.59
CA THR A 199 13.61 9.68 -11.55
C THR A 199 12.94 8.95 -10.40
N ASP A 200 11.75 9.37 -9.98
CA ASP A 200 10.95 8.70 -8.94
C ASP A 200 10.65 7.25 -9.34
N SER A 201 10.10 7.04 -10.55
CA SER A 201 9.76 5.70 -11.04
C SER A 201 10.99 4.79 -11.16
N LEU A 202 12.12 5.33 -11.64
CA LEU A 202 13.37 4.56 -11.73
C LEU A 202 13.90 4.19 -10.35
N ALA A 203 13.93 5.13 -9.40
CA ALA A 203 14.40 4.91 -8.05
C ALA A 203 13.54 3.85 -7.32
N LEU A 204 12.21 3.93 -7.42
CA LEU A 204 11.32 2.93 -6.83
C LEU A 204 11.43 1.56 -7.51
N ALA A 205 11.73 1.51 -8.81
CA ALA A 205 11.91 0.26 -9.52
C ALA A 205 13.24 -0.46 -9.17
N SER A 206 14.28 0.28 -8.79
CA SER A 206 15.63 -0.26 -8.59
C SER A 206 16.07 -0.41 -7.13
N PHE A 207 15.41 0.25 -6.17
CA PHE A 207 15.92 0.29 -4.80
C PHE A 207 16.11 -1.09 -4.14
N LEU A 208 15.27 -2.09 -4.45
CA LEU A 208 15.45 -3.45 -3.91
C LEU A 208 16.78 -4.06 -4.39
N SER A 209 17.04 -4.00 -5.70
CA SER A 209 18.28 -4.53 -6.28
C SER A 209 19.53 -3.75 -5.85
N GLU A 210 19.36 -2.49 -5.45
CA GLU A 210 20.44 -1.62 -4.98
C GLU A 210 20.63 -1.64 -3.45
N GLY A 211 19.98 -2.56 -2.72
CA GLY A 211 20.08 -2.65 -1.26
C GLY A 211 19.47 -1.44 -0.52
N GLY A 212 18.60 -0.70 -1.20
CA GLY A 212 18.01 0.54 -0.74
C GLY A 212 16.95 0.37 0.34
N THR A 213 16.50 1.51 0.87
CA THR A 213 15.47 1.57 1.90
C THR A 213 14.36 2.51 1.49
N LEU A 214 13.12 2.03 1.56
CA LEU A 214 11.93 2.87 1.40
C LEU A 214 11.27 3.09 2.77
N TYR A 215 11.17 4.34 3.18
CA TYR A 215 10.35 4.77 4.30
C TYR A 215 8.98 5.21 3.79
N VAL A 216 7.92 4.58 4.30
CA VAL A 216 6.53 4.95 4.09
C VAL A 216 6.03 5.53 5.41
N VAL A 217 5.92 6.87 5.44
CA VAL A 217 5.65 7.62 6.68
C VAL A 217 4.25 8.20 6.60
N GLY A 218 3.49 8.07 7.67
CA GLY A 218 2.10 8.53 7.71
C GLY A 218 1.61 8.86 9.11
N GLU A 219 0.50 9.59 9.15
CA GLU A 219 -0.18 9.84 10.41
C GLU A 219 -0.70 8.54 11.01
N SER A 220 -0.66 8.45 12.34
CA SER A 220 -1.31 7.36 13.06
C SER A 220 -2.82 7.63 13.12
N ILE A 221 -3.62 6.83 12.42
CA ILE A 221 -5.08 6.99 12.37
C ILE A 221 -5.77 5.72 12.90
N GLU A 222 -6.56 5.88 13.97
CA GLU A 222 -7.29 4.77 14.59
C GLU A 222 -8.61 4.46 13.88
N ASP A 223 -9.37 5.47 13.47
CA ASP A 223 -10.63 5.31 12.70
C ASP A 223 -10.57 5.93 11.30
N PRO A 224 -9.90 5.28 10.34
CA PRO A 224 -9.81 5.77 8.97
C PRO A 224 -11.14 5.68 8.20
N ARG A 225 -12.19 5.07 8.76
CA ARG A 225 -13.50 5.00 8.09
C ARG A 225 -14.23 6.34 8.07
N THR A 226 -13.75 7.34 8.81
CA THR A 226 -14.24 8.71 8.72
C THR A 226 -13.22 9.59 8.01
N HIS A 227 -11.97 9.56 8.46
CA HIS A 227 -10.89 10.38 7.94
C HIS A 227 -9.63 9.52 7.72
N PRO A 228 -9.52 8.86 6.55
CA PRO A 228 -8.39 7.98 6.29
C PRO A 228 -7.06 8.70 6.02
N GLY A 229 -7.08 10.02 5.83
CA GLY A 229 -5.87 10.77 5.46
C GLY A 229 -5.18 10.16 4.23
N ALA A 230 -3.86 10.07 4.26
CA ALA A 230 -3.09 9.41 3.21
C ALA A 230 -3.01 7.88 3.34
N MET A 231 -3.60 7.27 4.38
CA MET A 231 -3.49 5.83 4.68
C MET A 231 -3.76 4.91 3.47
N PRO A 232 -4.75 5.16 2.59
CA PRO A 232 -4.96 4.40 1.36
C PRO A 232 -3.72 4.32 0.47
N LEU A 233 -3.03 5.44 0.27
CA LEU A 233 -1.80 5.50 -0.54
C LEU A 233 -0.66 4.75 0.11
N LEU A 234 -0.46 4.94 1.42
CA LEU A 234 0.58 4.25 2.20
C LEU A 234 0.37 2.73 2.17
N THR A 235 -0.87 2.30 2.38
CA THR A 235 -1.30 0.89 2.34
C THR A 235 -1.04 0.28 0.97
N ALA A 236 -1.41 1.00 -0.10
CA ALA A 236 -1.20 0.54 -1.47
C ALA A 236 0.28 0.45 -1.85
N LEU A 237 1.10 1.44 -1.50
CA LEU A 237 2.53 1.42 -1.80
C LEU A 237 3.24 0.29 -1.06
N ALA A 238 2.99 0.14 0.25
CA ALA A 238 3.55 -0.94 1.05
C ALA A 238 3.18 -2.32 0.48
N ALA A 239 1.89 -2.54 0.17
CA ALA A 239 1.42 -3.78 -0.45
C ALA A 239 2.13 -4.08 -1.78
N SER A 240 2.37 -3.06 -2.59
CA SER A 240 3.05 -3.20 -3.89
C SER A 240 4.51 -3.56 -3.77
N VAL A 241 5.21 -2.99 -2.79
CA VAL A 241 6.62 -3.31 -2.54
C VAL A 241 6.75 -4.75 -2.03
N VAL A 242 5.88 -5.15 -1.10
CA VAL A 242 5.81 -6.55 -0.62
C VAL A 242 5.55 -7.51 -1.77
N GLU A 243 4.58 -7.20 -2.63
CA GLU A 243 4.24 -8.02 -3.77
C GLU A 243 5.36 -8.06 -4.83
N HIS A 244 6.05 -6.94 -5.05
CA HIS A 244 7.23 -6.90 -5.90
C HIS A 244 8.35 -7.81 -5.37
N GLY A 245 8.64 -7.75 -4.06
CA GLY A 245 9.61 -8.63 -3.40
C GLY A 245 9.23 -10.12 -3.50
N ARG A 246 7.95 -10.47 -3.30
CA ARG A 246 7.44 -11.84 -3.49
C ARG A 246 7.64 -12.34 -4.92
N ARG A 247 7.36 -11.49 -5.91
CA ARG A 247 7.57 -11.80 -7.33
C ARG A 247 9.05 -11.97 -7.68
N MET A 248 9.95 -11.20 -7.05
CA MET A 248 11.39 -11.39 -7.19
C MET A 248 11.83 -12.74 -6.60
N ALA A 249 11.38 -13.07 -5.39
CA ALA A 249 11.65 -14.35 -4.74
C ALA A 249 11.16 -15.55 -5.58
N ALA A 250 9.94 -15.48 -6.12
CA ALA A 250 9.38 -16.55 -6.94
C ALA A 250 10.15 -16.80 -8.25
N ARG A 251 10.93 -15.83 -8.73
CA ARG A 251 11.75 -15.94 -9.93
C ARG A 251 13.23 -16.26 -9.63
N SER A 252 13.65 -16.25 -8.38
CA SER A 252 15.02 -16.61 -8.02
C SER A 252 15.21 -18.13 -8.13
N SER A 253 16.46 -18.56 -8.29
CA SER A 253 16.81 -19.97 -8.46
C SER A 253 16.48 -20.84 -7.24
N ASP A 254 16.50 -20.25 -6.05
CA ASP A 254 16.22 -20.91 -4.77
C ASP A 254 14.78 -20.66 -4.27
N GLY A 255 13.97 -19.90 -5.02
CA GLY A 255 12.61 -19.51 -4.64
C GLY A 255 12.53 -18.51 -3.49
N ARG A 256 13.67 -17.87 -3.15
CA ARG A 256 13.82 -16.94 -2.03
C ARG A 256 14.58 -15.68 -2.45
N LEU A 257 14.20 -14.55 -1.86
CA LEU A 257 14.93 -13.30 -2.03
C LEU A 257 16.25 -13.31 -1.23
N ASP A 258 17.36 -13.10 -1.92
CA ASP A 258 18.71 -12.96 -1.35
C ASP A 258 19.48 -11.83 -2.07
N PRO A 259 19.88 -10.74 -1.38
CA PRO A 259 19.66 -10.45 0.04
C PRO A 259 18.17 -10.26 0.38
N PRO A 260 17.74 -10.58 1.62
CA PRO A 260 16.33 -10.52 1.99
C PRO A 260 15.80 -9.07 2.04
N LEU A 261 14.52 -8.90 1.70
CA LEU A 261 13.78 -7.65 1.91
C LEU A 261 13.22 -7.64 3.33
N THR A 262 13.86 -6.90 4.23
CA THR A 262 13.38 -6.76 5.61
C THR A 262 12.21 -5.80 5.67
N LEU A 263 11.11 -6.23 6.30
CA LEU A 263 9.90 -5.43 6.46
C LEU A 263 9.78 -5.00 7.92
N VAL A 264 9.98 -3.71 8.20
CA VAL A 264 9.82 -3.11 9.52
C VAL A 264 8.54 -2.30 9.52
N LEU A 265 7.47 -2.88 10.07
CA LEU A 265 6.12 -2.35 9.97
C LEU A 265 5.67 -1.79 11.32
N ASP A 266 6.13 -0.58 11.61
CA ASP A 266 5.85 0.15 12.84
C ASP A 266 4.49 0.87 12.79
N ASP A 267 3.68 0.68 13.83
CA ASP A 267 2.29 1.13 13.93
C ASP A 267 1.43 0.74 12.70
N VAL A 268 1.72 -0.42 12.09
CA VAL A 268 1.19 -0.78 10.77
C VAL A 268 -0.33 -0.75 10.69
N ALA A 269 -1.01 -1.11 11.78
CA ALA A 269 -2.46 -1.11 11.83
C ALA A 269 -3.09 0.30 11.92
N ALA A 270 -2.31 1.34 12.26
CA ALA A 270 -2.72 2.74 12.23
C ALA A 270 -2.09 3.55 11.08
N VAL A 271 -1.18 2.96 10.28
CA VAL A 271 -0.48 3.67 9.19
C VAL A 271 -0.74 3.05 7.82
N ALA A 272 -0.66 1.73 7.69
CA ALA A 272 -0.77 1.03 6.40
C ALA A 272 -1.28 -0.42 6.56
N PRO A 273 -2.57 -0.63 6.92
CA PRO A 273 -3.13 -1.96 7.19
C PRO A 273 -3.41 -2.74 5.89
N PHE A 274 -2.36 -3.23 5.22
CA PHE A 274 -2.54 -3.96 3.96
C PHE A 274 -3.07 -5.39 4.17
N PRO A 275 -3.96 -5.91 3.30
CA PRO A 275 -4.62 -7.20 3.52
C PRO A 275 -3.67 -8.40 3.63
N ALA A 276 -2.53 -8.36 2.93
CA ALA A 276 -1.61 -9.50 2.84
C ALA A 276 -0.70 -9.71 4.07
N LEU A 277 -0.80 -8.87 5.11
CA LEU A 277 0.09 -8.93 6.29
C LEU A 277 0.03 -10.29 7.03
N PRO A 278 -1.13 -10.91 7.29
CA PRO A 278 -1.18 -12.19 7.98
C PRO A 278 -0.43 -13.30 7.24
N ALA A 279 -0.65 -13.44 5.93
CA ALA A 279 0.07 -14.39 5.09
C ALA A 279 1.58 -14.09 5.01
N LEU A 280 1.94 -12.79 5.05
CA LEU A 280 3.33 -12.36 5.09
C LEU A 280 4.03 -12.77 6.39
N LEU A 281 3.35 -12.66 7.54
CA LEU A 281 3.89 -13.10 8.83
C LEU A 281 4.00 -14.63 8.92
N ALA A 282 3.11 -15.37 8.25
CA ALA A 282 3.13 -16.83 8.24
C ALA A 282 4.24 -17.40 7.35
N GLU A 283 4.46 -16.83 6.16
CA GLU A 283 5.30 -17.43 5.12
C GLU A 283 6.43 -16.53 4.60
N GLY A 284 6.43 -15.24 4.95
CA GLY A 284 7.35 -14.25 4.36
C GLY A 284 8.81 -14.59 4.59
N ARG A 285 9.15 -15.07 5.80
CA ARG A 285 10.52 -15.41 6.17
C ARG A 285 11.15 -16.46 5.26
N THR A 286 10.41 -17.52 4.90
CA THR A 286 10.95 -18.61 4.06
C THR A 286 11.21 -18.14 2.63
N ARG A 287 10.54 -17.07 2.19
CA ARG A 287 10.70 -16.44 0.88
C ARG A 287 11.67 -15.26 0.88
N GLY A 288 12.33 -14.96 2.00
CA GLY A 288 13.29 -13.85 2.10
C GLY A 288 12.63 -12.49 2.36
N LEU A 289 11.45 -12.49 2.98
CA LEU A 289 10.74 -11.29 3.45
C LEU A 289 10.51 -11.35 4.98
N PRO A 290 11.56 -11.36 5.82
CA PRO A 290 11.40 -11.33 7.27
C PRO A 290 10.64 -10.06 7.68
N THR A 291 9.63 -10.21 8.55
CA THR A 291 8.64 -9.16 8.81
C THR A 291 8.48 -8.89 10.30
N LEU A 292 8.94 -7.74 10.77
CA LEU A 292 8.65 -7.24 12.11
C LEU A 292 7.39 -6.37 12.06
N ALA A 293 6.28 -6.86 12.59
CA ALA A 293 5.03 -6.09 12.73
C ALA A 293 4.87 -5.57 14.17
N LEU A 294 4.89 -4.25 14.33
CA LEU A 294 4.73 -3.59 15.62
C LEU A 294 3.37 -2.87 15.65
N MET A 295 2.58 -3.15 16.67
CA MET A 295 1.22 -2.61 16.82
C MET A 295 0.97 -2.19 18.27
N ARG A 296 -0.06 -1.39 18.52
CA ARG A 296 -0.36 -0.92 19.88
C ARG A 296 -0.96 -2.03 20.73
N SER A 297 -1.86 -2.81 20.14
CA SER A 297 -2.59 -3.84 20.86
C SER A 297 -3.14 -4.93 19.94
N ARG A 298 -3.56 -6.05 20.53
CA ARG A 298 -4.22 -7.16 19.81
C ARG A 298 -5.58 -6.76 19.25
N GLU A 299 -6.28 -5.86 19.93
CA GLU A 299 -7.59 -5.35 19.52
C GLU A 299 -7.47 -4.57 18.21
N GLN A 300 -6.40 -3.77 18.06
CA GLN A 300 -6.09 -3.07 16.81
C GLN A 300 -5.88 -4.08 15.67
N ALA A 301 -5.10 -5.13 15.91
CA ALA A 301 -4.85 -6.19 14.94
C ALA A 301 -6.14 -6.93 14.55
N ARG A 302 -6.98 -7.33 15.53
CA ARG A 302 -8.28 -7.97 15.28
C ARG A 302 -9.26 -7.08 14.54
N THR A 303 -9.21 -5.77 14.76
CA THR A 303 -10.06 -4.83 14.03
C THR A 303 -9.68 -4.80 12.56
N ARG A 304 -8.37 -4.78 12.23
CA ARG A 304 -7.90 -4.74 10.84
C ARG A 304 -7.97 -6.07 10.11
N TRP A 305 -7.67 -7.17 10.80
CA TRP A 305 -7.65 -8.53 10.25
C TRP A 305 -8.53 -9.47 11.10
N PRO A 306 -9.87 -9.38 10.99
CA PRO A 306 -10.79 -10.08 11.88
C PRO A 306 -10.76 -11.61 11.76
N ASN A 307 -10.40 -12.14 10.59
CA ASN A 307 -10.35 -13.58 10.35
C ASN A 307 -8.97 -14.19 10.63
N ASP A 308 -7.90 -13.39 10.50
CA ASP A 308 -6.51 -13.85 10.48
C ASP A 308 -5.62 -12.89 11.26
N ALA A 309 -6.05 -12.50 12.46
CA ALA A 309 -5.36 -11.48 13.26
C ALA A 309 -3.92 -11.94 13.59
N PRO A 310 -2.90 -11.08 13.34
CA PRO A 310 -1.54 -11.36 13.76
C PRO A 310 -1.44 -11.74 15.25
N VAL A 311 -0.78 -12.87 15.52
CA VAL A 311 -0.57 -13.41 16.86
C VAL A 311 0.84 -13.00 17.33
N PRO A 312 1.03 -12.59 18.59
CA PRO A 312 2.34 -12.17 19.06
C PRO A 312 3.34 -13.31 19.03
N ARG A 313 4.63 -12.97 18.97
CA ARG A 313 5.70 -13.94 19.22
C ARG A 313 5.48 -14.63 20.58
N GLY A 314 5.60 -15.96 20.59
CA GLY A 314 5.73 -16.76 21.81
C GLY A 314 7.11 -16.65 22.41
#